data_AF-A0A7H4PDD3-F1
#
_entry.id   AF-A0A7H4PDD3-F1
#
_cell.length_a   1.000
_cell.length_b   1.000
_cell.length_c   1.000
_cell.angle_alpha   90.00
_cell.angle_beta   90.00
_cell.angle_gamma   90.00
#
_symmetry.space_group_name_H-M   'P 1'
#
loop_
_entity.id
_entity.type
_entity.pdbx_description
1 polymer ?
#
loop_
_entity_poly.entity_id
_entity_poly.type
_entity_poly.pdbx_seq_one_letter_code
_entity_poly.pdbx_strand_id
1 'polypeptide(L)'
;MVPKRRRRSLCKNKDNVTNIVQSWIAVVDEASPAKDSFITTPPLFRLKAGEQGFVRILRSGKPLPEERESMFWLNIKGIPAMDSAPDKNMVQFAINSRIKLIFRPAALKNAIPEKFAEKLQWSAEGRDIKVKKPLAIIYELF
;
A
#
# COMPACT_ATOMS: atom_id res chain seq x y z
N MET A 1 1.08 -15.82 23.14
CA MET A 1 0.05 -15.23 22.26
C MET A 1 0.54 -13.87 21.78
N VAL A 2 1.02 -13.75 20.53
CA VAL A 2 1.61 -12.48 20.03
C VAL A 2 0.48 -11.49 19.71
N PRO A 3 0.51 -10.24 20.21
CA PRO A 3 -0.58 -9.29 19.98
C PRO A 3 -0.67 -8.98 18.48
N LYS A 4 -1.82 -9.28 17.86
CA LYS A 4 -2.15 -8.88 16.48
C LYS A 4 -2.13 -7.35 16.41
N ARG A 5 -1.01 -6.75 16.02
CA ARG A 5 -0.90 -5.31 15.70
C ARG A 5 -1.88 -4.99 14.58
N ARG A 6 -3.07 -4.47 14.92
CA ARG A 6 -4.08 -4.03 13.94
C ARG A 6 -3.59 -2.77 13.25
N ARG A 7 -3.11 -2.89 12.02
CA ARG A 7 -2.74 -1.74 11.18
C ARG A 7 -4.03 -1.15 10.56
N ARG A 8 -4.19 0.17 10.70
CA ARG A 8 -5.33 0.93 10.18
C ARG A 8 -4.82 2.10 9.36
N SER A 9 -5.50 2.40 8.28
CA SER A 9 -5.34 3.64 7.52
C SER A 9 -6.57 4.50 7.71
N LEU A 10 -6.39 5.80 7.98
CA LEU A 10 -7.46 6.78 8.09
C LEU A 10 -7.80 7.28 6.68
N CYS A 11 -9.10 7.32 6.37
CA CYS A 11 -9.64 7.90 5.16
C CYS A 11 -10.52 9.08 5.56
N LYS A 12 -10.30 10.26 4.97
CA LYS A 12 -11.15 11.44 5.18
C LYS A 12 -11.72 11.87 3.84
N ASN A 13 -13.05 12.00 3.76
CA ASN A 13 -13.69 12.62 2.63
C ASN A 13 -13.57 14.14 2.75
N LYS A 14 -12.80 14.77 1.86
CA LYS A 14 -12.64 16.23 1.79
C LYS A 14 -13.58 16.89 0.78
N ASP A 15 -14.34 16.10 0.02
CA ASP A 15 -15.29 16.61 -0.95
C ASP A 15 -16.59 17.02 -0.25
N ASN A 16 -17.37 17.85 -0.94
CA ASN A 16 -18.70 18.28 -0.50
C ASN A 16 -19.81 17.28 -0.86
N VAL A 17 -19.45 16.14 -1.46
CA VAL A 17 -20.38 15.08 -1.87
C VAL A 17 -20.02 13.77 -1.18
N THR A 18 -20.96 12.82 -1.18
CA THR A 18 -20.70 11.47 -0.67
C THR A 18 -19.71 10.75 -1.57
N ASN A 19 -18.73 10.07 -0.98
CA ASN A 19 -17.77 9.23 -1.69
C ASN A 19 -18.03 7.75 -1.36
N ILE A 20 -17.99 6.92 -2.40
CA ILE A 20 -17.84 5.47 -2.26
C ILE A 20 -16.33 5.18 -2.22
N VAL A 21 -15.87 4.62 -1.10
CA VAL A 21 -14.48 4.25 -0.91
C VAL A 21 -14.31 2.76 -1.14
N GLN A 22 -13.47 2.41 -2.11
CA GLN A 22 -13.04 1.04 -2.38
C GLN A 22 -11.58 0.87 -1.95
N SER A 23 -11.27 -0.22 -1.24
CA SER A 23 -9.89 -0.52 -0.85
C SER A 23 -9.49 -1.95 -1.21
N TRP A 24 -8.26 -2.13 -1.66
CA TRP A 24 -7.69 -3.44 -1.96
C TRP A 24 -6.16 -3.42 -1.82
N ILE A 25 -5.58 -4.61 -1.68
CA ILE A 25 -4.13 -4.81 -1.77
C ILE A 25 -3.81 -5.33 -3.16
N ALA A 26 -2.76 -4.77 -3.77
CA ALA A 26 -2.16 -5.29 -4.99
C ALA A 26 -0.71 -5.71 -4.74
N VAL A 27 -0.25 -6.75 -5.43
CA VAL A 27 1.16 -7.13 -5.47
C VAL A 27 1.94 -6.21 -6.40
N VAL A 28 3.26 -6.15 -6.26
CA VAL A 28 4.13 -5.42 -7.19
C VAL A 28 4.25 -6.17 -8.52
N ASP A 29 4.32 -7.50 -8.44
CA ASP A 29 4.35 -8.42 -9.58
C ASP A 29 3.09 -9.28 -9.56
N GLU A 30 2.27 -9.21 -10.60
CA GLU A 30 1.02 -9.96 -10.74
C GLU A 30 1.23 -11.48 -10.77
N ALA A 31 2.42 -11.95 -11.16
CA ALA A 31 2.78 -13.38 -11.10
C ALA A 31 3.09 -13.85 -9.67
N SER A 32 3.14 -12.94 -8.69
CA SER A 32 3.48 -13.28 -7.32
C SER A 32 2.42 -14.16 -6.66
N PRO A 33 2.79 -15.31 -6.07
CA PRO A 33 1.86 -16.15 -5.30
C PRO A 33 1.36 -15.46 -4.02
N ALA A 34 1.94 -14.31 -3.67
CA ALA A 34 1.60 -13.54 -2.48
C ALA A 34 0.33 -12.68 -2.64
N LYS A 35 -0.38 -12.73 -3.78
CA LYS A 35 -1.53 -11.87 -4.12
C LYS A 35 -2.58 -11.74 -3.02
N ASP A 36 -2.90 -12.82 -2.32
CA ASP A 36 -3.92 -12.81 -1.25
C ASP A 36 -3.32 -12.84 0.15
N SER A 37 -2.06 -12.43 0.33
CA SER A 37 -1.40 -12.47 1.66
C SER A 37 -1.96 -11.43 2.62
N PHE A 38 -2.61 -10.40 2.08
CA PHE A 38 -3.26 -9.34 2.83
C PHE A 38 -4.64 -9.04 2.26
N ILE A 39 -5.56 -8.71 3.17
CA ILE A 39 -6.93 -8.30 2.84
C ILE A 39 -7.21 -6.96 3.52
N THR A 40 -8.12 -6.18 2.91
CA THR A 40 -8.61 -4.94 3.52
C THR A 40 -10.02 -5.12 4.09
N THR A 41 -10.36 -4.38 5.14
CA THR A 41 -11.71 -4.41 5.72
C THR A 41 -12.10 -3.04 6.29
N PRO A 42 -13.26 -2.48 5.91
CA PRO A 42 -14.15 -2.96 4.85
C PRO A 42 -13.52 -2.73 3.45
N PRO A 43 -13.76 -3.60 2.47
CA PRO A 43 -13.25 -3.42 1.10
C PRO A 43 -14.05 -2.37 0.30
N LEU A 44 -15.27 -2.05 0.75
CA LEU A 44 -16.15 -1.06 0.15
C LEU A 44 -17.00 -0.42 1.24
N PHE A 45 -17.06 0.91 1.31
CA PHE A 45 -17.89 1.64 2.26
C PHE A 45 -18.20 3.05 1.76
N ARG A 46 -19.20 3.70 2.36
CA ARG A 46 -19.60 5.07 2.03
C ARG A 46 -19.05 6.05 3.06
N LEU A 47 -18.63 7.22 2.62
CA LEU A 47 -18.28 8.36 3.47
C LEU A 47 -19.06 9.58 2.98
N LYS A 48 -19.90 10.17 3.84
CA LYS A 48 -20.55 11.45 3.54
C LYS A 48 -19.52 12.58 3.48
N ALA A 49 -19.95 13.75 3.03
CA ALA A 49 -19.12 14.94 3.00
C ALA A 49 -18.51 15.21 4.40
N GLY A 50 -17.20 15.42 4.46
CA GLY A 50 -16.46 15.67 5.71
C GLY A 50 -16.25 14.46 6.63
N GLU A 51 -16.88 13.30 6.36
CA GLU A 51 -16.76 12.11 7.21
C GLU A 51 -15.38 11.45 7.13
N GLN A 52 -15.09 10.66 8.16
CA GLN A 52 -13.87 9.87 8.28
C GLN A 52 -14.21 8.40 8.47
N GLY A 53 -13.42 7.53 7.85
CA GLY A 53 -13.50 6.09 8.00
C GLY A 53 -12.11 5.48 8.15
N PHE A 54 -12.08 4.18 8.42
CA PHE A 54 -10.83 3.45 8.58
C PHE A 54 -10.82 2.19 7.75
N VAL A 55 -9.74 1.99 7.01
CA VAL A 55 -9.43 0.72 6.36
C VAL A 55 -8.48 -0.08 7.24
N ARG A 56 -8.85 -1.31 7.56
CA ARG A 56 -8.01 -2.26 8.31
C ARG A 56 -7.27 -3.15 7.34
N ILE A 57 -6.01 -3.44 7.63
CA ILE A 57 -5.20 -4.38 6.85
C ILE A 57 -5.00 -5.62 7.70
N LEU A 58 -5.43 -6.77 7.19
CA LEU A 58 -5.29 -8.05 7.86
C LEU A 58 -4.41 -8.99 7.03
N ARG A 59 -3.56 -9.76 7.70
CA ARG A 59 -2.81 -10.84 7.08
C ARG A 59 -3.71 -12.07 6.98
N SER A 60 -3.80 -12.67 5.79
CA SER A 60 -4.61 -13.87 5.54
C SER A 60 -4.01 -15.15 6.10
N GLY A 61 -2.71 -15.12 6.45
CA GLY A 61 -1.96 -16.28 6.94
C GLY A 61 -1.18 -17.01 5.86
N LYS A 62 -1.28 -16.62 4.59
CA LYS A 62 -0.44 -17.17 3.52
C LYS A 62 1.07 -16.97 3.82
N PRO A 63 1.92 -17.93 3.42
CA PRO A 63 3.35 -17.83 3.62
C PRO A 63 3.91 -16.66 2.79
N LEU A 64 4.84 -15.94 3.41
CA LEU A 64 5.60 -14.87 2.79
C LEU A 64 7.08 -15.17 3.02
N PRO A 65 7.98 -14.67 2.16
CA PRO A 65 9.42 -14.82 2.38
C PRO A 65 9.83 -14.36 3.79
N GLU A 66 10.56 -15.19 4.52
CA GLU A 66 10.98 -14.89 5.89
C GLU A 66 12.34 -14.17 5.97
N GLU A 67 13.13 -14.28 4.91
CA GLU A 67 14.50 -13.74 4.82
C GLU A 67 14.58 -12.39 4.08
N ARG A 68 13.45 -11.91 3.53
CA ARG A 68 13.40 -10.64 2.77
C ARG A 68 12.11 -9.88 2.98
N GLU A 69 12.20 -8.56 2.92
CA GLU A 69 11.01 -7.72 2.88
C GLU A 69 10.20 -7.95 1.60
N SER A 70 8.88 -7.86 1.74
CA SER A 70 7.94 -7.98 0.62
C SER A 70 7.13 -6.69 0.50
N MET A 71 7.01 -6.19 -0.73
CA MET A 71 6.28 -4.95 -1.02
C MET A 71 4.92 -5.26 -1.65
N PHE A 72 3.93 -4.50 -1.21
CA PHE A 72 2.57 -4.49 -1.73
C PHE A 72 2.11 -3.03 -1.89
N TRP A 73 0.99 -2.85 -2.57
CA TRP A 73 0.32 -1.57 -2.71
C TRP A 73 -1.04 -1.62 -2.04
N LEU A 74 -1.26 -0.77 -1.05
CA LEU A 74 -2.59 -0.45 -0.56
C LEU A 74 -3.20 0.58 -1.50
N ASN A 75 -4.29 0.21 -2.16
CA ASN A 75 -5.08 1.12 -2.98
C ASN A 75 -6.31 1.56 -2.20
N ILE A 76 -6.57 2.86 -2.19
CA ILE A 76 -7.78 3.47 -1.64
C ILE A 76 -8.34 4.39 -2.72
N LYS A 77 -9.43 3.95 -3.34
CA LYS A 77 -10.13 4.67 -4.41
C LYS A 77 -11.37 5.35 -3.85
N GLY A 78 -11.42 6.67 -3.96
CA GLY A 78 -12.62 7.47 -3.73
C GLY A 78 -13.36 7.71 -5.04
N ILE A 79 -14.63 7.33 -5.07
CA ILE A 79 -15.52 7.53 -6.21
C ILE A 79 -16.65 8.46 -5.76
N PRO A 80 -16.72 9.69 -6.28
CA PRO A 80 -17.82 10.59 -5.96
C PRO A 80 -19.17 9.99 -6.35
N ALA A 81 -20.15 10.06 -5.46
CA ALA A 81 -21.52 9.74 -5.79
C ALA A 81 -22.10 10.82 -6.70
N MET A 82 -22.96 10.42 -7.62
CA MET A 82 -23.75 11.33 -8.44
C MET A 82 -25.20 11.18 -8.04
N ASP A 83 -25.83 12.31 -7.73
CA ASP A 83 -27.23 12.33 -7.29
C ASP A 83 -28.22 12.23 -8.47
N SER A 84 -27.78 12.56 -9.69
CA SER A 84 -28.57 12.43 -10.92
C SER A 84 -27.69 12.17 -12.15
N ALA A 85 -28.29 11.55 -13.18
CA ALA A 85 -27.67 11.52 -14.50
C ALA A 85 -27.54 12.97 -15.01
N PRO A 86 -26.38 13.39 -15.51
CA PRO A 86 -26.20 14.75 -15.97
C PRO A 86 -26.91 14.90 -17.33
N ASP A 87 -27.70 15.96 -17.50
CA ASP A 87 -28.35 16.30 -18.78
C ASP A 87 -27.35 16.70 -19.89
N LYS A 88 -26.05 16.68 -19.58
CA LYS A 88 -24.94 17.09 -20.45
C LYS A 88 -23.76 16.13 -20.30
N ASN A 89 -22.93 16.08 -21.33
CA ASN A 89 -21.66 15.33 -21.30
C ASN A 89 -20.78 15.83 -20.15
N MET A 90 -20.49 14.95 -19.20
CA MET A 90 -19.67 15.26 -18.04
C MET A 90 -18.56 14.23 -17.88
N VAL A 91 -17.36 14.71 -17.53
CA VAL A 91 -16.24 13.87 -17.15
C VAL A 91 -16.19 13.77 -15.64
N GLN A 92 -16.18 12.55 -15.11
CA GLN A 92 -16.06 12.29 -13.68
C GLN A 92 -14.68 11.72 -13.36
N PHE A 93 -14.05 12.27 -12.31
CA PHE A 93 -12.77 11.79 -11.82
C PHE A 93 -12.97 10.97 -10.54
N ALA A 94 -12.30 9.81 -10.48
CA ALA A 94 -12.14 9.03 -9.26
C ALA A 94 -10.66 9.04 -8.88
N ILE A 95 -10.38 9.31 -7.60
CA ILE A 95 -9.01 9.42 -7.10
C ILE A 95 -8.61 8.09 -6.48
N ASN A 96 -7.52 7.48 -6.96
CA ASN A 96 -6.92 6.30 -6.34
C ASN A 96 -5.60 6.67 -5.66
N SER A 97 -5.58 6.63 -4.32
CA SER A 97 -4.36 6.77 -3.54
C SER A 97 -3.66 5.42 -3.43
N ARG A 98 -2.42 5.34 -3.93
CA ARG A 98 -1.60 4.14 -3.92
C ARG A 98 -0.47 4.29 -2.90
N ILE A 99 -0.54 3.53 -1.80
CA ILE A 99 0.35 3.63 -0.65
C ILE A 99 1.20 2.36 -0.56
N LYS A 100 2.51 2.49 -0.32
CA LYS A 100 3.39 1.32 -0.13
C LYS A 100 3.06 0.60 1.17
N LEU A 101 2.85 -0.71 1.08
CA LEU A 101 2.69 -1.61 2.21
C LEU A 101 3.88 -2.57 2.25
N ILE A 102 4.77 -2.38 3.23
CA ILE A 102 5.99 -3.18 3.37
C ILE A 102 5.79 -4.21 4.50
N PHE A 103 5.92 -5.49 4.14
CA PHE A 103 5.99 -6.58 5.10
C PHE A 103 7.44 -6.84 5.49
N ARG A 104 7.74 -6.68 6.79
CA ARG A 104 9.03 -6.97 7.40
C ARG A 104 8.95 -8.25 8.23
N PRO A 105 9.63 -9.34 7.82
CA PRO A 105 9.74 -10.56 8.61
C PRO A 105 10.42 -10.33 9.96
N ALA A 106 10.24 -11.28 10.89
CA ALA A 106 10.81 -11.20 12.23
C ALA A 106 12.36 -11.23 12.21
N ALA A 107 12.96 -12.01 11.30
CA ALA A 107 14.41 -12.08 11.12
C ALA A 107 15.05 -10.71 10.82
N LEU A 108 14.31 -9.84 10.11
CA LEU A 108 14.76 -8.51 9.72
C LEU A 108 14.25 -7.39 10.63
N LYS A 109 13.66 -7.70 11.79
CA LYS A 109 13.04 -6.70 12.69
C LYS A 109 14.03 -5.62 13.15
N ASN A 110 15.29 -5.97 13.31
CA ASN A 110 16.36 -5.05 13.75
C ASN A 110 17.10 -4.39 12.58
N ALA A 111 16.74 -4.71 11.33
CA ALA A 111 17.30 -4.06 10.15
C ALA A 111 16.60 -2.70 9.96
N ILE A 112 17.28 -1.65 10.42
CA ILE A 112 16.82 -0.25 10.29
C ILE A 112 17.37 0.30 8.96
N PRO A 113 16.53 0.57 7.94
CA PRO A 113 17.00 0.95 6.61
C PRO A 113 18.06 2.05 6.60
N GLU A 114 17.89 3.06 7.45
CA GLU A 114 18.77 4.21 7.60
C GLU A 114 20.20 3.80 7.98
N LYS A 115 20.37 2.77 8.82
CA LYS A 115 21.69 2.26 9.24
C LYS A 115 22.39 1.43 8.16
N PHE A 116 21.64 0.97 7.15
CA PHE A 116 22.17 0.14 6.08
C PHE A 116 22.24 0.87 4.74
N ALA A 117 21.67 2.08 4.65
CA ALA A 117 21.74 2.92 3.46
C ALA A 117 23.20 3.30 3.15
N GLU A 118 23.99 3.63 4.18
CA GLU A 118 25.43 3.92 4.04
C GLU A 118 26.27 2.70 3.61
N LYS A 119 25.73 1.49 3.78
CA LYS A 119 26.39 0.24 3.41
C LYS A 119 26.06 -0.23 1.99
N LEU A 120 25.31 0.57 1.23
CA LEU A 120 25.07 0.32 -0.18
C LEU A 120 26.37 0.47 -0.96
N GLN A 121 26.70 -0.53 -1.77
CA GLN A 121 27.87 -0.48 -2.64
C GLN A 121 27.42 -0.07 -4.04
N TRP A 122 28.07 0.96 -4.57
CA TRP A 122 27.77 1.53 -5.89
C TRP A 122 28.90 1.20 -6.84
N SER A 123 28.57 0.77 -8.05
CA SER A 123 29.54 0.52 -9.11
C SER A 123 29.02 1.06 -10.42
N ALA A 124 29.83 1.85 -11.12
CA ALA A 124 29.54 2.27 -12.49
C ALA A 124 30.03 1.20 -13.47
N GLU A 125 29.17 0.80 -14.40
CA GLU A 125 29.49 -0.19 -15.44
C GLU A 125 29.03 0.36 -16.78
N GLY A 126 29.96 1.00 -17.51
CA GLY A 126 29.66 1.72 -18.74
C GLY A 126 28.74 2.92 -18.49
N ARG A 127 27.49 2.83 -18.99
CA ARG A 127 26.44 3.85 -18.81
C ARG A 127 25.46 3.52 -17.67
N ASP A 128 25.61 2.37 -17.03
CA ASP A 128 24.72 1.91 -15.97
C ASP A 128 25.35 2.11 -14.59
N ILE A 129 24.50 2.40 -13.60
CA ILE A 129 24.87 2.40 -12.18
C ILE A 129 24.24 1.18 -11.53
N LYS A 130 25.06 0.27 -11.01
CA LYS A 130 24.61 -0.89 -10.25
C LYS A 130 24.71 -0.60 -8.75
N VAL A 131 23.67 -0.99 -8.02
CA VAL A 131 23.59 -0.86 -6.55
C VAL A 131 23.51 -2.25 -5.94
N LYS A 132 24.52 -2.61 -5.15
CA LYS A 132 24.54 -3.86 -4.39
C LYS A 132 24.05 -3.61 -2.97
N LYS A 133 22.99 -4.32 -2.59
CA LYS A 133 22.34 -4.21 -1.28
C LYS A 133 22.93 -5.21 -0.29
N PRO A 134 23.32 -4.79 0.92
CA PRO A 134 23.88 -5.69 1.94
C PRO A 134 22.79 -6.54 2.64
N LEU A 135 21.56 -6.06 2.70
CA LEU A 135 20.41 -6.76 3.29
C LEU A 135 19.23 -6.77 2.33
N ALA A 136 18.38 -7.79 2.48
CA ALA A 136 17.16 -7.94 1.70
C ALA A 136 15.99 -7.10 2.27
N ILE A 137 16.27 -5.84 2.59
CA ILE A 137 15.29 -4.81 2.93
C ILE A 137 15.05 -3.89 1.72
N ILE A 138 13.96 -3.14 1.76
CA ILE A 138 13.60 -2.12 0.77
C ILE A 138 14.27 -0.81 1.18
N TYR A 139 14.98 -0.21 0.23
CA TYR A 139 15.63 1.10 0.36
C TYR A 139 14.85 2.10 -0.50
N GLU A 140 14.54 3.26 0.08
CA GLU A 140 14.02 4.41 -0.68
C GLU A 140 15.19 5.39 -0.87
N LEU A 141 15.58 5.58 -2.13
CA LEU A 141 16.61 6.53 -2.52
C LEU A 141 15.86 7.78 -3.00
N PHE A 142 16.11 8.92 -2.36
CA PHE A 142 15.54 10.23 -2.70
C PHE A 142 16.58 11.08 -3.41
#